data_AF-A0A0D0J074-F1
#
_entry.id   AF-A0A0D0J074-F1
#
_cell.length_a   1.000
_cell.length_b   1.000
_cell.length_c   1.000
_cell.angle_alpha   90.00
_cell.angle_beta   90.00
_cell.angle_gamma   90.00
#
_symmetry.space_group_name_H-M   'P 1'
#
loop_
_entity.id
_entity.type
_entity.pdbx_description
1 polymer ?
#
loop_
_entity_poly.entity_id
_entity_poly.type
_entity_poly.pdbx_seq_one_letter_code
_entity_poly.pdbx_strand_id
1 'polypeptide(L)'
;MSQETETFEIILGRVEHINASHFNCLSFAKASDMVNGINVRLSNMAGGYPFSFGGVTWHDSETLYLCGEFSDASDKHLSVQKEMQRQTSGFAAKRFVKNKYKRFIRSDFSTFRIQWMLFVVWMKCKDNADFANMLLLLPHNVIIIEDTTKQHSDTKEIWGCTNQALSAKRAEVKKETVRQAKADYPNISKAALKRLVNSETCKVNGIGTFVGQNNLGKILMICRDCLIQGVEPPIDYALLESKDIHIMGKRLTFPTNNTPMSNLHIVA
;
A
#
# COMPACT_ATOMS: atom_id res chain seq x y z
N MET A 1 1.12 38.76 -6.64
CA MET A 1 0.73 37.66 -7.55
C MET A 1 0.58 36.42 -6.70
N SER A 2 -0.66 36.02 -6.38
CA SER A 2 -0.92 34.75 -5.68
C SER A 2 -0.53 33.61 -6.61
N GLN A 3 0.54 32.88 -6.28
CA GLN A 3 0.79 31.59 -6.92
C GLN A 3 -0.42 30.71 -6.59
N GLU A 4 -1.22 30.36 -7.59
CA GLU A 4 -2.15 29.24 -7.47
C GLU A 4 -1.29 28.03 -7.08
N THR A 5 -1.49 27.52 -5.87
CA THR A 5 -0.88 26.27 -5.44
C THR A 5 -1.38 25.17 -6.36
N GLU A 6 -0.50 24.65 -7.21
CA GLU A 6 -0.81 23.56 -8.12
C GLU A 6 -1.27 22.35 -7.28
N THR A 7 -2.55 21.97 -7.40
CA THR A 7 -3.13 20.86 -6.63
C THR A 7 -2.90 19.54 -7.38
N PHE A 8 -2.41 18.53 -6.67
CA PHE A 8 -2.26 17.19 -7.24
C PHE A 8 -3.60 16.47 -7.32
N GLU A 9 -4.13 16.29 -8.52
CA GLU A 9 -5.36 15.54 -8.76
C GLU A 9 -5.11 14.02 -8.66
N ILE A 10 -5.94 13.32 -7.88
CA ILE A 10 -5.82 11.87 -7.68
C ILE A 10 -6.66 11.10 -8.70
N ILE A 11 -6.02 10.55 -9.73
CA ILE A 11 -6.66 9.63 -10.69
C ILE A 11 -6.02 8.24 -10.62
N LEU A 12 -6.76 7.24 -10.16
CA LEU A 12 -6.31 5.85 -10.14
C LEU A 12 -6.11 5.31 -11.57
N GLY A 13 -5.04 4.54 -11.78
CA GLY A 13 -4.67 3.97 -13.09
C GLY A 13 -3.90 4.90 -14.02
N ARG A 14 -3.91 6.22 -13.77
CA ARG A 14 -3.14 7.21 -14.55
C ARG A 14 -1.64 7.12 -14.23
N VAL A 15 -0.80 7.07 -15.26
CA VAL A 15 0.66 7.21 -15.11
C VAL A 15 0.97 8.67 -14.78
N GLU A 16 1.73 8.88 -13.71
CA GLU A 16 2.10 10.21 -13.22
C GLU A 16 3.57 10.52 -13.52
N HIS A 17 3.85 11.82 -13.65
CA HIS A 17 5.20 12.39 -13.72
C HIS A 17 5.34 13.45 -12.62
N ILE A 18 5.65 13.00 -11.40
CA ILE A 18 5.60 13.84 -10.20
C ILE A 18 6.98 14.47 -9.99
N ASN A 19 7.11 15.77 -10.28
CA ASN A 19 8.33 16.52 -10.03
C ASN A 19 8.49 16.76 -8.52
N ALA A 20 9.46 16.10 -7.89
CA ALA A 20 9.66 16.16 -6.46
C ALA A 20 10.25 17.50 -5.97
N SER A 21 10.77 18.33 -6.88
CA SER A 21 11.16 19.71 -6.56
C SER A 21 9.96 20.65 -6.52
N HIS A 22 8.82 20.26 -7.10
CA HIS A 22 7.59 21.05 -7.12
C HIS A 22 6.63 20.61 -6.00
N PHE A 23 6.40 19.30 -5.87
CA PHE A 23 5.46 18.77 -4.90
C PHE A 23 6.12 18.35 -3.59
N ASN A 24 5.37 18.47 -2.50
CA ASN A 24 5.77 17.91 -1.21
C ASN A 24 5.60 16.37 -1.23
N CYS A 25 6.65 15.67 -1.66
CA CYS A 25 6.64 14.21 -1.78
C CYS A 25 7.04 13.53 -0.48
N LEU A 26 6.34 12.46 -0.12
CA LEU A 26 6.73 11.49 0.89
C LEU A 26 6.84 10.14 0.19
N SER A 27 8.06 9.66 0.00
CA SER A 27 8.30 8.36 -0.63
C SER A 27 8.71 7.29 0.39
N PHE A 28 8.11 6.11 0.29
CA PHE A 28 8.43 4.94 1.09
C PHE A 28 8.73 3.73 0.20
N ALA A 29 9.69 2.89 0.58
CA ALA A 29 10.04 1.65 -0.09
C ALA A 29 9.99 0.44 0.87
N LYS A 30 9.96 0.67 2.19
CA LYS A 30 9.99 -0.40 3.21
C LYS A 30 9.05 -0.10 4.37
N ALA A 31 8.61 -1.16 5.03
CA ALA A 31 7.85 -1.10 6.27
C ALA A 31 8.62 -0.48 7.46
N SER A 32 9.93 -0.23 7.33
CA SER A 32 10.74 0.43 8.35
C SER A 32 10.96 1.91 8.09
N ASP A 33 10.47 2.46 6.98
CA ASP A 33 10.75 3.83 6.59
C ASP A 33 10.10 4.81 7.58
N MET A 34 10.82 5.88 7.86
CA MET A 34 10.48 6.85 8.91
C MET A 34 10.11 8.18 8.28
N VAL A 35 9.06 8.82 8.77
CA VAL A 35 8.67 10.18 8.38
C VAL A 35 8.50 10.99 9.66
N ASN A 36 9.24 12.09 9.78
CA ASN A 36 9.20 12.96 10.97
C ASN A 36 9.36 12.20 12.30
N GLY A 37 10.20 11.16 12.32
CA GLY A 37 10.42 10.33 13.52
C GLY A 37 9.36 9.27 13.78
N ILE A 38 8.35 9.14 12.91
CA ILE A 38 7.28 8.13 13.00
C ILE A 38 7.55 7.02 11.98
N ASN A 39 7.43 5.75 12.41
CA ASN A 39 7.43 4.63 11.48
C ASN A 39 6.05 4.52 10.84
N VAL A 40 5.93 4.99 9.60
CA VAL A 40 4.62 5.12 8.93
C VAL A 40 4.05 3.80 8.42
N ARG A 41 4.88 2.75 8.24
CA ARG A 41 4.45 1.40 7.81
C ARG A 41 3.39 1.40 6.67
N LEU A 42 3.56 2.28 5.68
CA LEU A 42 2.57 2.50 4.60
C LEU A 42 2.51 1.38 3.57
N SER A 43 3.53 0.53 3.50
CA SER A 43 3.52 -0.63 2.59
C SER A 43 2.35 -1.56 2.93
N ASN A 44 1.65 -2.02 1.91
CA ASN A 44 0.59 -3.01 2.06
C ASN A 44 1.09 -4.36 2.59
N MET A 45 2.40 -4.64 2.51
CA MET A 45 3.07 -5.79 3.13
C MET A 45 3.49 -5.55 4.58
N ALA A 46 3.32 -4.33 5.11
CA ALA A 46 3.72 -4.02 6.47
C ALA A 46 2.71 -4.59 7.47
N GLY A 47 3.19 -5.50 8.33
CA GLY A 47 2.44 -5.93 9.50
C GLY A 47 2.39 -4.86 10.61
N GLY A 48 1.66 -5.15 11.67
CA GLY A 48 1.47 -4.27 12.83
C GLY A 48 0.15 -3.49 12.82
N TYR A 49 -0.64 -3.63 11.76
CA TYR A 49 -2.00 -3.13 11.67
C TYR A 49 -2.93 -4.23 11.20
N PRO A 50 -3.12 -5.30 12.02
CA PRO A 50 -4.04 -6.37 11.67
C PRO A 50 -5.47 -5.83 11.61
N PHE A 51 -6.29 -6.44 10.76
CA PHE A 51 -7.69 -6.05 10.63
C PHE A 51 -8.59 -7.26 10.35
N SER A 52 -9.83 -7.20 10.78
CA SER A 52 -10.84 -8.24 10.63
C SER A 52 -11.71 -7.96 9.41
N PHE A 53 -11.84 -8.96 8.55
CA PHE A 53 -12.72 -8.92 7.39
C PHE A 53 -13.17 -10.33 7.00
N GLY A 54 -14.45 -10.51 6.69
CA GLY A 54 -14.97 -11.82 6.26
C GLY A 54 -14.93 -12.90 7.34
N GLY A 55 -14.93 -12.51 8.63
CA GLY A 55 -14.76 -13.44 9.76
C GLY A 55 -13.33 -13.96 9.95
N VAL A 56 -12.34 -13.34 9.30
CA VAL A 56 -10.92 -13.67 9.39
C VAL A 56 -10.12 -12.44 9.77
N THR A 57 -9.10 -12.63 10.62
CA THR A 57 -8.11 -11.59 10.90
C THR A 57 -6.95 -11.69 9.92
N TRP A 58 -6.66 -10.58 9.26
CA TRP A 58 -5.60 -10.42 8.28
C TRP A 58 -4.43 -9.66 8.92
N HIS A 59 -3.22 -10.18 8.77
CA HIS A 59 -2.02 -9.54 9.33
C HIS A 59 -1.59 -8.29 8.57
N ASP A 60 -1.91 -8.23 7.27
CA ASP A 60 -1.58 -7.15 6.35
C ASP A 60 -2.53 -7.13 5.15
N SER A 61 -2.55 -6.01 4.44
CA SER A 61 -3.42 -5.80 3.28
C SER A 61 -3.00 -6.64 2.08
N GLU A 62 -1.70 -6.91 1.90
CA GLU A 62 -1.20 -7.74 0.80
C GLU A 62 -1.81 -9.15 0.85
N THR A 63 -1.94 -9.77 2.03
CA THR A 63 -2.49 -11.13 2.15
C THR A 63 -3.94 -11.21 1.69
N LEU A 64 -4.80 -10.26 2.11
CA LEU A 64 -6.18 -10.20 1.63
C LEU A 64 -6.25 -9.82 0.14
N TYR A 65 -5.42 -8.86 -0.30
CA TYR A 65 -5.34 -8.48 -1.71
C TYR A 65 -5.01 -9.68 -2.61
N LEU A 66 -3.99 -10.47 -2.24
CA LEU A 66 -3.58 -11.67 -2.95
C LEU A 66 -4.66 -12.76 -2.91
N CYS A 67 -5.48 -12.86 -1.86
CA CYS A 67 -6.64 -13.75 -1.87
C CYS A 67 -7.66 -13.37 -2.96
N GLY A 68 -7.74 -12.10 -3.35
CA GLY A 68 -8.51 -11.62 -4.49
C GLY A 68 -8.02 -12.15 -5.86
N GLU A 69 -6.75 -12.52 -5.97
CA GLU A 69 -6.21 -13.17 -7.19
C GLU A 69 -6.75 -14.60 -7.35
N PHE A 70 -7.14 -15.22 -6.23
CA PHE A 70 -7.64 -16.59 -6.15
C PHE A 70 -9.06 -16.58 -5.59
N SER A 71 -9.98 -15.86 -6.23
CA SER A 71 -11.29 -15.54 -5.63
C SER A 71 -12.52 -16.06 -6.38
N ASP A 72 -12.38 -16.96 -7.34
CA ASP A 72 -13.53 -17.68 -7.89
C ASP A 72 -14.10 -18.70 -6.88
N ALA A 73 -15.33 -19.18 -7.12
CA ALA A 73 -16.06 -20.12 -6.26
C ALA A 73 -15.46 -21.55 -6.17
N SER A 74 -14.21 -21.75 -6.57
CA SER A 74 -13.61 -23.10 -6.63
C SER A 74 -12.96 -23.53 -5.32
N ASP A 75 -13.04 -24.83 -5.01
CA ASP A 75 -12.31 -25.45 -3.89
C ASP A 75 -10.80 -25.22 -3.99
N LYS A 76 -10.27 -25.14 -5.23
CA LYS A 76 -8.87 -24.85 -5.45
C LYS A 76 -8.50 -23.47 -4.93
N HIS A 77 -9.29 -22.45 -5.25
CA HIS A 77 -9.07 -21.09 -4.78
C HIS A 77 -9.19 -20.98 -3.27
N LEU A 78 -10.21 -21.60 -2.68
CA LEU A 78 -10.35 -21.73 -1.23
C LEU A 78 -9.10 -22.36 -0.58
N SER A 79 -8.57 -23.45 -1.16
CA SER A 79 -7.37 -24.11 -0.63
C SER A 79 -6.14 -23.19 -0.65
N VAL A 80 -5.98 -22.41 -1.72
CA VAL A 80 -4.87 -21.45 -1.88
C VAL A 80 -5.00 -20.30 -0.89
N GLN A 81 -6.20 -19.73 -0.73
CA GLN A 81 -6.46 -18.68 0.25
C GLN A 81 -6.16 -19.14 1.69
N LYS A 82 -6.56 -20.37 2.07
CA LYS A 82 -6.23 -20.96 3.37
C LYS A 82 -4.72 -21.13 3.57
N GLU A 83 -3.99 -21.58 2.54
CA GLU A 83 -2.52 -21.69 2.59
C GLU A 83 -1.85 -20.32 2.72
N MET A 84 -2.42 -19.31 2.07
CA MET A 84 -1.94 -17.92 2.07
C MET A 84 -2.14 -17.25 3.43
N GLN A 85 -3.31 -17.40 4.04
CA GLN A 85 -3.63 -16.82 5.34
C GLN A 85 -2.78 -17.39 6.48
N ARG A 86 -2.33 -18.64 6.36
CA ARG A 86 -1.42 -19.27 7.33
C ARG A 86 0.01 -18.73 7.29
N GLN A 87 0.36 -17.93 6.28
CA GLN A 87 1.69 -17.34 6.20
C GLN A 87 1.85 -16.20 7.20
N THR A 88 3.08 -16.00 7.67
CA THR A 88 3.41 -15.01 8.70
C THR A 88 3.42 -13.56 8.20
N SER A 89 3.36 -13.35 6.88
CA SER A 89 3.33 -12.02 6.26
C SER A 89 2.90 -12.09 4.80
N GLY A 90 2.45 -10.97 4.25
CA GLY A 90 2.16 -10.76 2.83
C GLY A 90 3.36 -11.06 1.94
N PHE A 91 4.59 -10.79 2.40
CA PHE A 91 5.80 -11.21 1.69
C PHE A 91 5.93 -12.73 1.60
N ALA A 92 5.68 -13.46 2.70
CA ALA A 92 5.71 -14.91 2.71
C ALA A 92 4.55 -15.51 1.88
N ALA A 93 3.34 -14.97 2.00
CA ALA A 93 2.19 -15.28 1.16
C ALA A 93 2.52 -15.15 -0.35
N LYS A 94 3.10 -14.03 -0.75
CA LYS A 94 3.53 -13.80 -2.12
C LYS A 94 4.62 -14.78 -2.57
N ARG A 95 5.66 -14.94 -1.76
CA ARG A 95 6.85 -15.71 -2.13
C ARG A 95 6.56 -17.20 -2.23
N PHE A 96 5.85 -17.76 -1.25
CA PHE A 96 5.71 -19.21 -1.10
C PHE A 96 4.38 -19.74 -1.62
N VAL A 97 3.32 -18.94 -1.61
CA VAL A 97 1.97 -19.38 -2.02
C VAL A 97 1.61 -18.85 -3.40
N LYS A 98 1.56 -17.53 -3.60
CA LYS A 98 1.20 -16.93 -4.91
C LYS A 98 2.07 -17.48 -6.04
N ASN A 99 3.39 -17.47 -5.88
CA ASN A 99 4.30 -17.95 -6.92
C ASN A 99 4.10 -19.42 -7.27
N LYS A 100 3.78 -20.26 -6.27
CA LYS A 100 3.49 -21.70 -6.45
C LYS A 100 2.20 -21.93 -7.26
N TYR A 101 1.22 -21.02 -7.13
CA TYR A 101 -0.10 -21.15 -7.74
C TYR A 101 -0.40 -20.13 -8.84
N LYS A 102 0.60 -19.42 -9.38
CA LYS A 102 0.43 -18.31 -10.35
C LYS A 102 -0.50 -18.64 -11.54
N ARG A 103 -0.52 -19.90 -12.01
CA ARG A 103 -1.41 -20.38 -13.09
C ARG A 103 -2.90 -20.43 -12.75
N PHE A 104 -3.25 -20.34 -11.47
CA PHE A 104 -4.63 -20.32 -10.97
C PHE A 104 -5.10 -18.90 -10.64
N ILE A 105 -4.30 -17.86 -10.92
CA ILE A 105 -4.79 -16.49 -10.77
C ILE A 105 -5.92 -16.27 -11.78
N ARG A 106 -7.05 -15.74 -11.32
CA ARG A 106 -8.20 -15.45 -12.20
C ARG A 106 -7.80 -14.48 -13.32
N SER A 107 -8.21 -14.79 -14.54
CA SER A 107 -7.73 -14.10 -15.75
C SER A 107 -8.17 -12.64 -15.83
N ASP A 108 -9.30 -12.29 -15.23
CA ASP A 108 -9.87 -10.95 -15.21
C ASP A 108 -9.43 -10.12 -13.99
N PHE A 109 -8.55 -10.62 -13.11
CA PHE A 109 -8.10 -9.89 -11.92
C PHE A 109 -7.57 -8.49 -12.24
N SER A 110 -6.86 -8.37 -13.36
CA SER A 110 -6.28 -7.10 -13.82
C SER A 110 -7.32 -6.00 -14.04
N THR A 111 -8.58 -6.37 -14.28
CA THR A 111 -9.70 -5.45 -14.58
C THR A 111 -10.29 -4.79 -13.33
N PHE A 112 -10.08 -5.36 -12.14
CA PHE A 112 -10.66 -4.82 -10.90
C PHE A 112 -9.67 -4.72 -9.73
N ARG A 113 -8.41 -5.16 -9.89
CA ARG A 113 -7.36 -5.16 -8.85
C ARG A 113 -7.18 -3.82 -8.12
N ILE A 114 -7.36 -2.69 -8.81
CA ILE A 114 -7.19 -1.36 -8.21
C ILE A 114 -8.36 -1.08 -7.25
N GLN A 115 -9.59 -1.30 -7.70
CA GLN A 115 -10.79 -1.16 -6.87
C GLN A 115 -10.79 -2.17 -5.70
N TRP A 116 -10.31 -3.40 -5.94
CA TRP A 116 -10.13 -4.39 -4.90
C TRP A 116 -9.11 -3.94 -3.84
N MET A 117 -7.95 -3.40 -4.24
CA MET A 117 -6.99 -2.88 -3.26
C MET A 117 -7.55 -1.67 -2.50
N LEU A 118 -8.27 -0.77 -3.17
CA LEU A 118 -8.92 0.36 -2.51
C LEU A 118 -9.89 -0.13 -1.42
N PHE A 119 -10.74 -1.10 -1.76
CA PHE A 119 -11.63 -1.75 -0.80
C PHE A 119 -10.87 -2.39 0.37
N VAL A 120 -9.82 -3.15 0.09
CA VAL A 120 -9.01 -3.82 1.13
C VAL A 120 -8.36 -2.83 2.10
N VAL A 121 -7.76 -1.75 1.58
CA VAL A 121 -7.16 -0.70 2.41
C VAL A 121 -8.23 0.05 3.18
N TRP A 122 -9.39 0.28 2.59
CA TRP A 122 -10.51 0.91 3.29
C TRP A 122 -11.05 0.07 4.45
N MET A 123 -11.21 -1.25 4.25
CA MET A 123 -11.59 -2.16 5.34
C MET A 123 -10.58 -2.14 6.49
N LYS A 124 -9.28 -2.04 6.17
CA LYS A 124 -8.24 -1.86 7.19
C LYS A 124 -8.38 -0.53 7.93
N CYS A 125 -8.67 0.57 7.24
CA CYS A 125 -8.92 1.87 7.89
C CYS A 125 -10.13 1.81 8.84
N LYS A 126 -11.20 1.10 8.47
CA LYS A 126 -12.42 0.98 9.28
C LYS A 126 -12.22 0.15 10.55
N ASP A 127 -11.42 -0.91 10.47
CA ASP A 127 -11.26 -1.87 11.59
C ASP A 127 -10.02 -1.57 12.47
N ASN A 128 -8.97 -0.96 11.89
CA ASN A 128 -7.75 -0.64 12.62
C ASN A 128 -7.57 0.87 12.83
N ALA A 129 -7.99 1.35 14.01
CA ALA A 129 -7.91 2.77 14.38
C ALA A 129 -6.48 3.32 14.38
N ASP A 130 -5.47 2.52 14.77
CA ASP A 130 -4.08 2.97 14.78
C ASP A 130 -3.55 3.23 13.36
N PHE A 131 -3.96 2.43 12.37
CA PHE A 131 -3.64 2.67 10.97
C PHE A 131 -4.33 3.92 10.45
N ALA A 132 -5.62 4.10 10.76
CA ALA A 132 -6.37 5.30 10.38
C ALA A 132 -5.74 6.56 10.99
N ASN A 133 -5.44 6.54 12.28
CA ASN A 133 -4.77 7.64 12.99
C ASN A 133 -3.40 7.95 12.38
N MET A 134 -2.62 6.92 12.03
CA MET A 134 -1.32 7.11 11.37
C MET A 134 -1.48 7.84 10.02
N LEU A 135 -2.48 7.50 9.20
CA LEU A 135 -2.75 8.22 7.95
C LEU A 135 -3.12 9.68 8.19
N LEU A 136 -3.90 9.97 9.24
CA LEU A 136 -4.31 11.32 9.63
C LEU A 136 -3.15 12.18 10.15
N LEU A 137 -2.06 11.56 10.63
CA LEU A 137 -0.84 12.28 11.03
C LEU A 137 -0.03 12.79 9.83
N LEU A 138 -0.30 12.28 8.62
CA LEU A 138 0.39 12.74 7.42
C LEU A 138 -0.18 14.08 6.95
N PRO A 139 0.66 15.09 6.64
CA PRO A 139 0.16 16.38 6.16
C PRO A 139 -0.70 16.24 4.90
N HIS A 140 -1.78 17.01 4.83
CA HIS A 140 -2.76 16.90 3.74
C HIS A 140 -2.16 17.18 2.35
N ASN A 141 -1.21 18.14 2.28
CA ASN A 141 -0.53 18.53 1.04
C ASN A 141 0.61 17.58 0.60
N VAL A 142 0.83 16.48 1.32
CA VAL A 142 1.84 15.48 0.96
C VAL A 142 1.29 14.52 -0.09
N ILE A 143 2.07 14.32 -1.16
CA ILE A 143 1.87 13.21 -2.09
C ILE A 143 2.61 11.99 -1.54
N ILE A 144 1.84 10.96 -1.21
CA ILE A 144 2.35 9.68 -0.72
C ILE A 144 2.77 8.83 -1.93
N ILE A 145 4.01 8.34 -1.94
CA ILE A 145 4.59 7.62 -3.08
C ILE A 145 5.23 6.30 -2.63
N GLU A 146 4.84 5.18 -3.24
CA GLU A 146 5.62 3.95 -3.09
C GLU A 146 6.82 3.99 -4.05
N ASP A 147 8.05 4.09 -3.52
CA ASP A 147 9.30 4.05 -4.28
C ASP A 147 9.67 2.60 -4.62
N THR A 148 9.44 2.24 -5.87
CA THR A 148 9.70 0.92 -6.43
C THR A 148 10.94 0.88 -7.32
N THR A 149 11.81 1.90 -7.25
CA THR A 149 13.02 2.02 -8.09
C THR A 149 13.90 0.78 -8.05
N LYS A 150 13.97 0.12 -6.88
CA LYS A 150 14.80 -1.09 -6.66
C LYS A 150 14.02 -2.41 -6.77
N GLN A 151 12.75 -2.36 -7.16
CA GLN A 151 11.93 -3.56 -7.35
C GLN A 151 12.04 -4.07 -8.80
N HIS A 152 11.89 -5.38 -8.97
CA HIS A 152 11.97 -6.08 -10.25
C HIS A 152 10.63 -6.73 -10.66
N SER A 153 9.51 -6.29 -10.07
CA SER A 153 8.17 -6.82 -10.35
C SER A 153 7.57 -6.15 -11.59
N ASP A 154 6.83 -6.91 -12.41
CA ASP A 154 6.11 -6.40 -13.58
C ASP A 154 5.07 -5.32 -13.21
N THR A 155 4.57 -5.36 -11.97
CA THR A 155 3.56 -4.43 -11.45
C THR A 155 4.16 -3.26 -10.67
N LYS A 156 5.49 -3.08 -10.67
CA LYS A 156 6.15 -2.09 -9.80
C LYS A 156 5.72 -0.65 -10.11
N GLU A 157 5.47 -0.35 -11.38
CA GLU A 157 4.98 0.96 -11.84
C GLU A 157 3.46 1.06 -11.83
N ILE A 158 2.74 -0.04 -11.56
CA ILE A 158 1.30 0.01 -11.29
C ILE A 158 1.06 0.47 -9.84
N TRP A 159 1.80 -0.10 -8.88
CA TRP A 159 1.58 0.19 -7.46
C TRP A 159 2.37 1.40 -6.96
N GLY A 160 3.57 1.62 -7.50
CA GLY A 160 4.43 2.73 -7.11
C GLY A 160 5.02 3.48 -8.30
N CYS A 161 6.10 4.20 -8.02
CA CYS A 161 6.90 4.97 -8.98
C CYS A 161 8.38 4.64 -8.88
N THR A 162 9.11 4.91 -9.96
CA THR A 162 10.57 4.89 -9.98
C THR A 162 11.15 6.31 -10.03
N ASN A 163 12.30 6.50 -9.39
CA ASN A 163 13.07 7.76 -9.38
C ASN A 163 14.56 7.46 -9.16
N GLN A 164 15.33 7.42 -10.26
CA GLN A 164 16.76 7.09 -10.21
C GLN A 164 17.61 8.15 -9.50
N ALA A 165 17.28 9.44 -9.68
CA ALA A 165 17.99 10.54 -9.03
C ALA A 165 17.85 10.45 -7.50
N LEU A 166 16.66 10.16 -7.00
CA LEU A 166 16.41 9.89 -5.58
C LEU A 166 17.21 8.69 -5.07
N SER A 167 17.19 7.58 -5.81
CA SER A 167 17.91 6.36 -5.44
C SER A 167 19.42 6.60 -5.35
N ALA A 168 20.00 7.34 -6.31
CA ALA A 168 21.39 7.75 -6.29
C ALA A 168 21.69 8.66 -5.08
N LYS A 169 20.86 9.68 -4.84
CA LYS A 169 21.07 10.61 -3.72
C LYS A 169 20.99 9.93 -2.36
N ARG A 170 20.01 9.03 -2.17
CA ARG A 170 19.89 8.21 -0.95
C ARG A 170 21.11 7.29 -0.77
N ALA A 171 21.73 6.81 -1.85
CA ALA A 171 22.95 6.01 -1.76
C ALA A 171 24.15 6.84 -1.29
N GLU A 172 24.28 8.09 -1.74
CA GLU A 172 25.28 9.04 -1.24
C GLU A 172 25.09 9.33 0.24
N VAL A 173 23.87 9.75 0.64
CA VAL A 173 23.53 10.06 2.04
C VAL A 173 23.78 8.86 2.95
N LYS A 174 23.45 7.65 2.49
CA LYS A 174 23.76 6.42 3.21
C LYS A 174 25.27 6.26 3.46
N LYS A 175 26.12 6.46 2.43
CA LYS A 175 27.58 6.33 2.57
C LYS A 175 28.12 7.34 3.57
N GLU A 176 27.67 8.58 3.46
CA GLU A 176 28.11 9.67 4.34
C GLU A 176 27.67 9.47 5.79
N THR A 177 26.39 9.11 6.00
CA THR A 177 25.85 8.81 7.34
C THR A 177 26.61 7.67 8.01
N VAL A 178 26.97 6.61 7.26
CA VAL A 178 27.76 5.50 7.82
C VAL A 178 29.17 5.94 8.20
N ARG A 179 29.81 6.78 7.38
CA ARG A 179 31.15 7.32 7.63
C ARG A 179 31.15 8.16 8.91
N GLN A 180 30.23 9.13 9.01
CA GLN A 180 30.11 10.03 10.15
C GLN A 180 29.76 9.27 11.44
N ALA A 181 28.76 8.38 11.39
CA ALA A 181 28.33 7.63 12.58
C ALA A 181 29.43 6.74 13.18
N LYS A 182 30.30 6.17 12.34
CA LYS A 182 31.44 5.36 12.81
C LYS A 182 32.57 6.21 13.39
N ALA A 183 32.73 7.45 12.93
CA ALA A 183 33.69 8.39 13.48
C ALA A 183 33.23 8.90 14.86
N ASP A 184 31.96 9.32 14.95
CA ASP A 184 31.38 9.88 16.18
C ASP A 184 31.13 8.81 17.26
N TYR A 185 30.78 7.60 16.83
CA TYR A 185 30.44 6.48 17.70
C TYR A 185 31.16 5.19 17.26
N PRO A 186 32.45 5.01 17.62
CA PRO A 186 33.25 3.86 17.17
C PRO A 186 32.63 2.49 17.51
N ASN A 187 31.87 2.41 18.60
CA ASN A 187 31.20 1.19 19.08
C ASN A 187 29.70 1.13 18.77
N ILE A 188 29.22 1.89 17.77
CA ILE A 188 27.80 1.89 17.40
C ILE A 188 27.31 0.49 17.02
N SER A 189 26.20 0.06 17.62
CA SER A 189 25.61 -1.23 17.27
C SER A 189 25.06 -1.24 15.85
N LYS A 190 25.08 -2.41 15.20
CA LYS A 190 24.51 -2.59 13.86
C LYS A 190 23.05 -2.12 13.76
N ALA A 191 22.26 -2.34 14.81
CA ALA A 191 20.86 -1.93 14.88
C ALA A 191 20.71 -0.40 14.98
N ALA A 192 21.52 0.25 15.83
CA ALA A 192 21.54 1.71 15.96
C ALA A 192 21.97 2.37 14.64
N LEU A 193 23.04 1.88 14.00
CA LEU A 193 23.50 2.38 12.71
C LEU A 193 22.43 2.23 11.62
N LYS A 194 21.73 1.09 11.56
CA LYS A 194 20.64 0.88 10.60
C LYS A 194 19.50 1.89 10.80
N ARG A 195 19.12 2.19 12.05
CA ARG A 195 18.08 3.18 12.37
C ARG A 195 18.49 4.59 11.95
N LEU A 196 19.73 4.98 12.26
CA LEU A 196 20.28 6.29 11.88
C LEU A 196 20.31 6.47 10.35
N VAL A 197 20.90 5.51 9.63
CA VAL A 197 20.94 5.53 8.16
C VAL A 197 19.54 5.63 7.58
N ASN A 198 18.60 4.85 8.10
CA ASN A 198 17.22 4.89 7.63
C ASN A 198 16.60 6.28 7.84
N SER A 199 16.72 6.85 9.04
CA SER A 199 16.24 8.20 9.35
C SER A 199 16.82 9.26 8.42
N GLU A 200 18.13 9.26 8.17
CA GLU A 200 18.77 10.24 7.29
C GLU A 200 18.36 10.08 5.83
N THR A 201 18.30 8.84 5.32
CA THR A 201 17.90 8.62 3.92
C THR A 201 16.43 8.94 3.66
N CYS A 202 15.55 8.77 4.64
CA CYS A 202 14.14 9.11 4.52
C CYS A 202 13.86 10.62 4.51
N LYS A 203 14.81 11.47 4.94
CA LYS A 203 14.72 12.93 4.79
C LYS A 203 14.86 13.39 3.34
N VAL A 204 15.44 12.56 2.47
CA VAL A 204 15.57 12.85 1.05
C VAL A 204 14.30 12.44 0.33
N ASN A 205 13.50 13.42 -0.11
CA ASN A 205 12.33 13.19 -0.97
C ASN A 205 12.19 14.22 -2.12
N GLY A 206 12.75 15.43 -1.98
CA GLY A 206 12.56 16.51 -2.94
C GLY A 206 13.53 16.54 -4.12
N ILE A 207 13.84 15.39 -4.74
CA ILE A 207 14.78 15.32 -5.87
C ILE A 207 14.27 14.41 -6.99
N GLY A 208 14.45 14.88 -8.23
CA GLY A 208 14.10 14.13 -9.44
C GLY A 208 12.61 14.06 -9.70
N THR A 209 12.24 13.15 -10.61
CA THR A 209 10.85 12.93 -11.01
C THR A 209 10.47 11.49 -10.70
N PHE A 210 9.34 11.30 -10.02
CA PHE A 210 8.73 9.98 -9.85
C PHE A 210 7.87 9.65 -11.07
N VAL A 211 8.10 8.49 -11.66
CA VAL A 211 7.34 8.00 -12.82
C VAL A 211 6.70 6.66 -12.52
N GLY A 212 5.39 6.56 -12.74
CA GLY A 212 4.57 5.38 -12.45
C GLY A 212 3.13 5.77 -12.09
N GLN A 213 2.23 4.79 -11.97
CA GLN A 213 0.83 5.03 -11.62
C GLN A 213 0.63 5.36 -10.14
N ASN A 214 1.52 4.85 -9.26
CA ASN A 214 1.47 5.07 -7.82
C ASN A 214 0.11 4.74 -7.18
N ASN A 215 -0.58 3.69 -7.64
CA ASN A 215 -1.93 3.41 -7.16
C ASN A 215 -1.98 3.16 -5.65
N LEU A 216 -0.94 2.58 -5.03
CA LEU A 216 -0.93 2.38 -3.58
C LEU A 216 -0.89 3.73 -2.85
N GLY A 217 0.01 4.62 -3.25
CA GLY A 217 0.11 5.97 -2.69
C GLY A 217 -1.18 6.76 -2.84
N LYS A 218 -1.79 6.71 -4.03
CA LYS A 218 -3.09 7.34 -4.32
C LYS A 218 -4.23 6.77 -3.47
N ILE A 219 -4.29 5.44 -3.30
CA ILE A 219 -5.28 4.78 -2.43
C ILE A 219 -5.13 5.26 -0.99
N LEU A 220 -3.91 5.34 -0.46
CA LEU A 220 -3.66 5.83 0.90
C LEU A 220 -4.11 7.29 1.06
N MET A 221 -3.86 8.13 0.05
CA MET A 221 -4.34 9.53 0.02
C MET A 221 -5.86 9.60 -0.03
N ILE A 222 -6.52 8.84 -0.90
CA ILE A 222 -7.99 8.76 -0.96
C ILE A 222 -8.56 8.35 0.41
N CYS A 223 -8.05 7.28 1.01
CA CYS A 223 -8.52 6.83 2.32
C CYS A 223 -8.30 7.89 3.40
N ARG A 224 -7.14 8.56 3.43
CA ARG A 224 -6.86 9.67 4.36
C ARG A 224 -7.87 10.79 4.18
N ASP A 225 -8.10 11.25 2.95
CA ASP A 225 -8.97 12.38 2.66
C ASP A 225 -10.44 12.03 2.99
N CYS A 226 -10.85 10.77 2.79
CA CYS A 226 -12.16 10.26 3.19
C CYS A 226 -12.32 10.15 4.71
N LEU A 227 -11.27 9.75 5.45
CA LEU A 227 -11.27 9.77 6.92
C LEU A 227 -11.43 11.19 7.45
N ILE A 228 -10.75 12.18 6.86
CA ILE A 228 -10.86 13.61 7.22
C ILE A 228 -12.29 14.11 7.00
N GLN A 229 -12.91 13.74 5.88
CA GLN A 229 -14.24 14.21 5.50
C GLN A 229 -15.39 13.41 6.14
N GLY A 230 -15.11 12.25 6.75
CA GLY A 230 -16.13 11.35 7.27
C GLY A 230 -16.98 10.69 6.18
N VAL A 231 -16.40 10.44 4.99
CA VAL A 231 -17.07 9.83 3.84
C VAL A 231 -16.41 8.50 3.46
N GLU A 232 -17.05 7.75 2.57
CA GLU A 232 -16.49 6.52 1.99
C GLU A 232 -15.69 6.84 0.71
N PRO A 233 -14.56 6.17 0.46
CA PRO A 233 -13.86 6.25 -0.83
C PRO A 233 -14.77 5.92 -2.01
N PRO A 234 -14.49 6.48 -3.21
CA PRO A 234 -15.24 6.19 -4.43
C PRO A 234 -14.91 4.77 -4.95
N ILE A 235 -15.33 3.76 -4.20
CA ILE A 235 -15.18 2.34 -4.56
C ILE A 235 -16.28 2.00 -5.56
N ASP A 236 -15.88 1.41 -6.69
CA ASP A 236 -16.81 0.88 -7.68
C ASP A 236 -17.39 -0.46 -7.20
N TYR A 237 -18.38 -0.39 -6.31
CA TYR A 237 -19.04 -1.57 -5.74
C TYR A 237 -19.79 -2.39 -6.78
N ALA A 238 -20.33 -1.75 -7.84
CA ALA A 238 -20.98 -2.45 -8.93
C ALA A 238 -19.97 -3.31 -9.71
N LEU A 239 -18.77 -2.76 -9.98
CA LEU A 239 -17.67 -3.54 -10.55
C LEU A 239 -17.31 -4.70 -9.63
N LEU A 240 -17.09 -4.48 -8.33
CA LEU A 240 -16.70 -5.56 -7.42
C LEU A 240 -17.77 -6.66 -7.29
N GLU A 241 -19.05 -6.30 -7.22
CA GLU A 241 -20.18 -7.24 -7.22
C GLU A 241 -20.22 -8.07 -8.51
N SER A 242 -19.99 -7.45 -9.67
CA SER A 242 -19.98 -8.14 -10.97
C SER A 242 -18.88 -9.20 -11.10
N LYS A 243 -17.86 -9.17 -10.22
CA LYS A 243 -16.69 -10.06 -10.27
C LYS A 243 -16.86 -11.33 -9.46
N ASP A 244 -17.98 -11.51 -8.78
CA ASP A 244 -18.32 -12.73 -8.03
C ASP A 244 -17.18 -13.17 -7.08
N ILE A 245 -16.69 -12.21 -6.30
CA ILE A 245 -15.48 -12.39 -5.48
C ILE A 245 -15.81 -13.27 -4.26
N HIS A 246 -15.13 -14.40 -4.14
CA HIS A 246 -15.20 -15.31 -3.01
C HIS A 246 -13.95 -15.19 -2.14
N ILE A 247 -14.12 -14.88 -0.86
CA ILE A 247 -13.05 -14.84 0.14
C ILE A 247 -13.35 -15.86 1.22
N MET A 248 -12.38 -16.73 1.49
CA MET A 248 -12.48 -17.84 2.44
C MET A 248 -13.70 -18.74 2.18
N GLY A 249 -14.04 -18.91 0.90
CA GLY A 249 -15.13 -19.75 0.43
C GLY A 249 -16.50 -19.08 0.47
N LYS A 250 -16.58 -17.83 0.93
CA LYS A 250 -17.82 -17.06 1.01
C LYS A 250 -17.88 -16.02 -0.08
N ARG A 251 -18.98 -15.98 -0.81
CA ARG A 251 -19.27 -14.92 -1.79
C ARG A 251 -19.40 -13.59 -1.06
N LEU A 252 -18.61 -12.60 -1.46
CA LEU A 252 -18.77 -11.24 -0.99
C LEU A 252 -19.97 -10.60 -1.67
N THR A 253 -20.69 -9.78 -0.92
CA THR A 253 -21.78 -8.93 -1.41
C THR A 253 -21.41 -7.47 -1.16
N PHE A 254 -21.63 -6.64 -2.16
CA PHE A 254 -21.35 -5.20 -2.10
C PHE A 254 -22.65 -4.40 -2.22
N PRO A 255 -22.76 -3.26 -1.52
CA PRO A 255 -23.92 -2.38 -1.68
C PRO A 255 -23.94 -1.84 -3.11
N THR A 256 -24.96 -2.19 -3.88
CA THR A 256 -25.23 -1.59 -5.18
C THR A 256 -26.42 -0.64 -5.04
N ASN A 257 -26.70 0.20 -6.06
CA ASN A 257 -27.82 1.17 -6.03
C ASN A 257 -29.20 0.54 -5.72
N ASN A 258 -29.30 -0.79 -5.70
CA ASN A 258 -30.51 -1.56 -5.38
C ASN A 258 -30.50 -2.21 -3.97
N THR A 259 -29.47 -1.99 -3.13
CA THR A 259 -29.36 -2.57 -1.79
C THR A 259 -29.09 -1.48 -0.74
N PRO A 260 -29.96 -1.29 0.29
CA PRO A 260 -29.71 -0.30 1.32
C PRO A 260 -28.42 -0.60 2.11
N MET A 261 -27.70 0.45 2.51
CA MET A 261 -26.38 0.43 3.18
C MET A 261 -26.31 -0.37 4.50
N SER A 262 -27.40 -0.96 4.99
CA SER A 262 -27.44 -1.70 6.25
C SER A 262 -26.90 -3.13 6.17
N ASN A 263 -26.65 -3.68 4.98
CA ASN A 263 -26.35 -5.12 4.83
C ASN A 263 -24.97 -5.39 4.22
N LEU A 264 -23.89 -5.09 4.95
CA LEU A 264 -22.65 -5.85 4.80
C LEU A 264 -22.82 -7.18 5.56
N HIS A 265 -23.73 -8.03 5.11
CA HIS A 265 -23.92 -9.37 5.68
C HIS A 265 -23.18 -10.38 4.81
N ILE A 266 -22.20 -11.03 5.43
CA ILE A 266 -21.66 -12.31 4.98
C ILE A 266 -22.85 -13.27 4.92
N VAL A 267 -23.34 -13.58 3.72
CA VAL A 267 -24.28 -14.70 3.57
C VAL A 267 -23.47 -15.96 3.91
N ALA A 268 -23.89 -16.62 4.98
CA ALA A 268 -23.22 -17.79 5.54
C ALA A 268 -23.23 -18.98 4.57
#